data_AF-A0A7J4U1K8-F1
#
_entry.id   AF-A0A7J4U1K8-F1
#
_cell.length_a   1.000
_cell.length_b   1.000
_cell.length_c   1.000
_cell.angle_alpha   90.00
_cell.angle_beta   90.00
_cell.angle_gamma   90.00
#
_symmetry.space_group_name_H-M   'P 1'
#
loop_
_entity.id
_entity.type
_entity.pdbx_description
1 polymer ?
#
loop_
_entity_poly.entity_id
_entity_poly.type
_entity_poly.pdbx_seq_one_letter_code
_entity_poly.pdbx_strand_id
1 'polypeptide(L)'
;MTTPQVMLEELFRAKLDDLRSIAAAYDLPRAGGVDLLRARLISELVLDAWDLSDDGIAQLKNNELGDILGAFGIKKTGSIRARRQRLHLHLNHDAKSLTVESLNERTKEDLHALAKSLELPVSGNKQTLQARIAGVLEMQRGAWGPIKRSLRRDGSPNLTIPVPEDAPKPEPRIVVAPSPAVSDDVDQAVEAFTEAHPEGWTAEDEAEMREALQASGVDVTRGDVAAELDAALRSRAPSADEGLDLIMEAEPAVGAYDPGDLPLDALADIQDLERREAEIEAACRHFLSIGQVSDAADVEAFLNALSGEGFDTSREHVRDAIRHRLLAVDQRR
;
A
#
# COMPACT_ATOMS: atom_id res chain seq x y z
N MET A 1 9.67 8.50 -12.49
CA MET A 1 10.26 8.44 -11.13
C MET A 1 9.13 8.35 -10.12
N THR A 2 9.14 7.35 -9.24
CA THR A 2 8.17 7.23 -8.15
C THR A 2 8.56 8.23 -7.05
N THR A 3 7.72 9.22 -6.75
CA THR A 3 8.01 10.14 -5.65
C THR A 3 7.96 9.40 -4.31
N PRO A 4 8.64 9.87 -3.24
CA PRO A 4 8.55 9.25 -1.91
C PRO A 4 7.10 9.10 -1.41
N GLN A 5 6.21 9.98 -1.86
CA GLN A 5 4.77 9.92 -1.56
C GLN A 5 4.09 8.73 -2.24
N VAL A 6 4.34 8.54 -3.54
CA VAL A 6 3.79 7.38 -4.28
C VAL A 6 4.35 6.08 -3.73
N MET A 7 5.65 6.03 -3.40
CA MET A 7 6.28 4.87 -2.76
C MET A 7 5.63 4.56 -1.40
N LEU A 8 5.36 5.58 -0.58
CA LEU A 8 4.71 5.39 0.71
C LEU A 8 3.29 4.83 0.56
N GLU A 9 2.51 5.34 -0.40
CA GLU A 9 1.16 4.82 -0.69
C GLU A 9 1.19 3.37 -1.19
N GLU A 10 2.13 3.03 -2.06
CA GLU A 10 2.34 1.67 -2.56
C GLU A 10 2.65 0.71 -1.40
N LEU A 11 3.60 1.08 -0.52
CA LEU A 11 3.99 0.26 0.63
C LEU A 11 2.83 0.01 1.62
N PHE A 12 1.91 0.97 1.78
CA PHE A 12 0.74 0.77 2.64
C PHE A 12 -0.26 -0.25 2.09
N ARG A 13 -0.41 -0.33 0.77
CA ARG A 13 -1.36 -1.21 0.08
C ARG A 13 -0.78 -2.58 -0.24
N ALA A 14 0.53 -2.66 -0.43
CA ALA A 14 1.26 -3.87 -0.78
C ALA A 14 0.96 -5.04 0.18
N LYS A 15 0.76 -6.23 -0.42
CA LYS A 15 0.62 -7.50 0.30
C LYS A 15 2.00 -8.03 0.72
N LEU A 16 2.03 -9.09 1.52
CA LEU A 16 3.29 -9.62 2.05
C LEU A 16 4.29 -10.00 0.95
N ASP A 17 3.81 -10.64 -0.11
CA ASP A 17 4.67 -11.12 -1.19
C ASP A 17 5.20 -9.96 -2.04
N ASP A 18 4.39 -8.92 -2.28
CA ASP A 18 4.82 -7.68 -2.92
C ASP A 18 5.90 -6.99 -2.08
N LEU A 19 5.68 -6.85 -0.77
CA LEU A 19 6.67 -6.27 0.15
C LEU A 19 7.99 -7.06 0.15
N ARG A 20 7.94 -8.38 0.02
CA ARG A 20 9.15 -9.22 -0.09
C ARG A 20 9.86 -9.04 -1.42
N SER A 21 9.11 -8.87 -2.51
CA SER A 21 9.65 -8.59 -3.83
C SER A 21 10.32 -7.22 -3.88
N ILE A 22 9.66 -6.19 -3.32
CA ILE A 22 10.25 -4.85 -3.16
C ILE A 22 11.51 -4.94 -2.29
N ALA A 23 11.46 -5.60 -1.13
CA ALA A 23 12.64 -5.78 -0.30
C ALA A 23 13.78 -6.50 -1.04
N ALA A 24 13.49 -7.48 -1.89
CA ALA A 24 14.50 -8.14 -2.71
C ALA A 24 15.12 -7.19 -3.76
N ALA A 25 14.32 -6.32 -4.38
CA ALA A 25 14.81 -5.36 -5.37
C ALA A 25 15.76 -4.30 -4.78
N TYR A 26 15.62 -4.01 -3.48
CA TYR A 26 16.46 -3.06 -2.74
C TYR A 26 17.50 -3.75 -1.84
N ASP A 27 17.75 -5.06 -2.01
CA ASP A 27 18.70 -5.85 -1.20
C ASP A 27 18.45 -5.79 0.33
N LEU A 28 17.19 -5.64 0.72
CA LEU A 28 16.78 -5.58 2.13
C LEU A 28 16.37 -6.95 2.71
N PRO A 29 16.55 -7.17 4.02
CA PRO A 29 16.11 -8.40 4.67
C PRO A 29 14.59 -8.61 4.54
N ARG A 30 14.20 -9.81 4.10
CA ARG A 30 12.79 -10.22 3.87
C ARG A 30 12.11 -10.86 5.09
N ALA A 31 12.81 -10.88 6.23
CA ALA A 31 12.33 -11.53 7.46
C ALA A 31 11.32 -10.64 8.20
N GLY A 32 10.27 -11.28 8.73
CA GLY A 32 9.23 -10.64 9.53
C GLY A 32 7.82 -10.78 8.97
N GLY A 33 6.83 -10.38 9.76
CA GLY A 33 5.45 -10.22 9.31
C GLY A 33 5.27 -8.97 8.44
N VAL A 34 4.06 -8.82 7.89
CA VAL A 34 3.68 -7.72 6.98
C VAL A 34 4.04 -6.34 7.54
N ASP A 35 3.71 -6.08 8.80
CA ASP A 35 3.87 -4.74 9.39
C ASP A 35 5.33 -4.41 9.69
N LEU A 36 6.12 -5.40 10.12
CA LEU A 36 7.56 -5.22 10.36
C LEU A 36 8.32 -5.00 9.05
N LEU A 37 8.00 -5.78 8.02
CA LEU A 37 8.62 -5.61 6.70
C LEU A 37 8.25 -4.27 6.08
N ARG A 38 6.98 -3.85 6.22
CA ARG A 38 6.54 -2.51 5.79
C ARG A 38 7.25 -1.39 6.55
N ALA A 39 7.37 -1.50 7.87
CA ALA A 39 8.08 -0.50 8.68
C ALA A 39 9.54 -0.37 8.22
N ARG A 40 10.22 -1.49 7.95
CA ARG A 40 11.58 -1.49 7.39
C ARG A 40 11.67 -0.82 6.02
N LEU A 41 10.73 -1.10 5.12
CA LEU A 41 10.73 -0.49 3.80
C LEU A 41 10.47 1.02 3.87
N ILE A 42 9.54 1.45 4.74
CA ILE A 42 9.28 2.87 4.95
C ILE A 42 10.50 3.57 5.56
N SER A 43 11.21 2.95 6.51
CA SER A 43 12.42 3.55 7.09
C SER A 43 13.53 3.74 6.05
N GLU A 44 13.76 2.75 5.18
CA GLU A 44 14.89 2.76 4.23
C GLU A 44 14.59 3.50 2.93
N LEU A 45 13.33 3.51 2.46
CA LEU A 45 12.97 4.05 1.14
C LEU A 45 12.25 5.40 1.20
N VAL A 46 11.67 5.76 2.35
CA VAL A 46 10.84 6.97 2.51
C VAL A 46 11.40 7.90 3.57
N LEU A 47 11.93 7.35 4.66
CA LEU A 47 12.49 8.10 5.79
C LEU A 47 14.01 7.91 5.91
N ASP A 48 14.70 7.71 4.79
CA ASP A 48 16.15 7.46 4.71
C ASP A 48 17.00 8.58 5.32
N ALA A 49 16.47 9.81 5.34
CA ALA A 49 17.10 10.96 5.99
C ALA A 49 17.06 10.94 7.53
N TRP A 50 16.29 10.05 8.14
CA TRP A 50 16.13 9.97 9.60
C TRP A 50 16.97 8.84 10.19
N ASP A 51 17.74 9.14 11.24
CA ASP A 51 18.33 8.10 12.07
C ASP A 51 17.26 7.49 12.99
N LEU A 52 16.77 6.31 12.58
CA LEU A 52 15.77 5.54 13.31
C LEU A 52 16.38 4.41 14.15
N SER A 53 17.68 4.47 14.44
CA SER A 53 18.34 3.61 15.43
C SER A 53 17.88 3.94 16.86
N ASP A 54 18.20 3.09 17.84
CA ASP A 54 17.85 3.34 19.25
C ASP A 54 18.42 4.66 19.78
N ASP A 55 19.64 5.01 19.35
CA ASP A 55 20.29 6.27 19.73
C ASP A 55 19.66 7.46 19.00
N GLY A 56 19.34 7.30 17.71
CA GLY A 56 18.62 8.31 16.92
C GLY A 56 17.24 8.61 17.50
N ILE A 57 16.44 7.58 17.81
CA ILE A 57 15.11 7.71 18.43
C ILE A 57 15.17 8.47 19.77
N ALA A 58 16.22 8.25 20.56
CA ALA A 58 16.43 8.94 21.84
C ALA A 58 16.71 10.45 21.67
N GLN A 59 17.20 10.88 20.50
CA GLN A 59 17.51 12.28 20.19
C GLN A 59 16.35 13.03 19.51
N LEU A 60 15.40 12.31 18.89
CA LEU A 60 14.25 12.93 18.21
C LEU A 60 13.44 13.85 19.14
N LYS A 61 13.08 15.01 18.60
CA LYS A 61 12.18 15.99 19.23
C LYS A 61 10.73 15.49 19.19
N ASN A 62 9.88 16.07 20.03
CA ASN A 62 8.49 15.62 20.19
C ASN A 62 7.60 15.86 18.95
N ASN A 63 7.84 16.94 18.20
CA ASN A 63 7.20 17.21 16.91
C ASN A 63 7.61 16.17 15.86
N GLU A 64 8.93 15.95 15.70
CA GLU A 64 9.51 14.98 14.75
C GLU A 64 8.98 13.57 15.00
N LEU A 65 8.98 13.11 16.26
CA LEU A 65 8.36 11.84 16.65
C LEU A 65 6.88 11.77 16.23
N GLY A 66 6.15 12.85 16.40
CA GLY A 66 4.76 12.93 15.97
C GLY A 66 4.64 12.63 14.48
N ASP A 67 5.42 13.31 13.66
CA ASP A 67 5.31 13.24 12.21
C ASP A 67 5.85 11.92 11.63
N ILE A 68 6.95 11.40 12.17
CA ILE A 68 7.47 10.06 11.85
C ILE A 68 6.42 8.98 12.17
N LEU A 69 5.80 9.02 13.36
CA LEU A 69 4.71 8.10 13.70
C LEU A 69 3.51 8.24 12.75
N GLY A 70 3.28 9.45 12.24
CA GLY A 70 2.28 9.73 11.21
C GLY A 70 2.61 9.06 9.87
N ALA A 71 3.87 9.19 9.43
CA ALA A 71 4.39 8.57 8.21
C ALA A 71 4.37 7.03 8.26
N PHE A 72 4.55 6.43 9.44
CA PHE A 72 4.33 4.99 9.64
C PHE A 72 2.85 4.59 9.72
N GLY A 73 1.94 5.56 9.79
CA GLY A 73 0.50 5.28 9.88
C GLY A 73 0.04 4.76 11.23
N ILE A 74 0.79 5.02 12.30
CA ILE A 74 0.50 4.59 13.68
C ILE A 74 0.06 5.77 14.56
N LYS A 75 -0.18 5.52 15.85
CA LYS A 75 -0.72 6.54 16.76
C LYS A 75 0.32 7.65 17.01
N LYS A 76 0.00 8.91 16.69
CA LYS A 76 0.87 10.11 16.92
C LYS A 76 0.88 10.60 18.37
N THR A 77 -0.15 10.29 19.17
CA THR A 77 -0.38 10.92 20.49
C THR A 77 0.26 10.16 21.66
N GLY A 78 0.52 10.87 22.76
CA GLY A 78 1.16 10.34 23.98
C GLY A 78 2.35 11.20 24.42
N SER A 79 2.91 10.87 25.59
CA SER A 79 4.16 11.46 26.10
C SER A 79 5.34 11.13 25.18
N ILE A 80 6.42 11.93 25.23
CA ILE A 80 7.62 11.71 24.41
C ILE A 80 8.18 10.29 24.57
N ARG A 81 8.25 9.81 25.82
CA ARG A 81 8.66 8.44 26.14
C ARG A 81 7.74 7.39 25.51
N ALA A 82 6.42 7.57 25.61
CA ALA A 82 5.47 6.65 25.01
C ALA A 82 5.56 6.63 23.47
N ARG A 83 5.88 7.77 22.84
CA ARG A 83 6.10 7.85 21.39
C ARG A 83 7.38 7.12 20.97
N ARG A 84 8.49 7.32 21.70
CA ARG A 84 9.77 6.61 21.45
C ARG A 84 9.65 5.10 21.60
N GLN A 85 9.06 4.65 22.70
CA GLN A 85 8.78 3.23 22.93
C GLN A 85 7.95 2.65 21.79
N ARG A 86 6.90 3.35 21.35
CA ARG A 86 6.06 2.91 20.24
C ARG A 86 6.83 2.81 18.91
N LEU A 87 7.65 3.81 18.60
CA LEU A 87 8.47 3.83 17.39
C LEU A 87 9.47 2.67 17.40
N HIS A 88 10.20 2.50 18.50
CA HIS A 88 11.14 1.38 18.67
C HIS A 88 10.44 0.03 18.50
N LEU A 89 9.30 -0.18 19.15
CA LEU A 89 8.53 -1.42 19.02
C LEU A 89 8.09 -1.68 17.57
N HIS A 90 7.63 -0.64 16.87
CA HIS A 90 7.16 -0.77 15.49
C HIS A 90 8.28 -1.13 14.50
N LEU A 91 9.49 -0.61 14.69
CA LEU A 91 10.63 -0.82 13.81
C LEU A 91 11.30 -2.17 14.04
N ASN A 92 11.34 -2.65 15.28
CA ASN A 92 12.19 -3.78 15.69
C ASN A 92 11.43 -5.06 16.00
N HIS A 93 10.11 -4.99 16.20
CA HIS A 93 9.33 -6.12 16.68
C HIS A 93 8.04 -6.33 15.88
N ASP A 94 7.59 -7.59 15.85
CA ASP A 94 6.26 -7.92 15.35
C ASP A 94 5.28 -7.98 16.52
N ALA A 95 4.19 -7.19 16.44
CA ALA A 95 3.14 -7.09 17.44
C ALA A 95 2.42 -8.42 17.72
N LYS A 96 2.47 -9.39 16.80
CA LYS A 96 1.94 -10.74 17.03
C LYS A 96 2.92 -11.63 17.80
N SER A 97 4.22 -11.37 17.68
CA SER A 97 5.27 -12.19 18.30
C SER A 97 5.66 -11.71 19.70
N LEU A 98 5.73 -10.38 19.91
CA LEU A 98 6.14 -9.79 21.18
C LEU A 98 4.90 -9.46 22.01
N THR A 99 4.39 -10.48 22.69
CA THR A 99 3.26 -10.40 23.62
C THR A 99 3.72 -10.52 25.08
N VAL A 100 2.86 -10.16 26.03
CA VAL A 100 3.13 -10.32 27.48
C VAL A 100 3.49 -11.77 27.82
N GLU A 101 2.84 -12.74 27.18
CA GLU A 101 3.08 -14.17 27.39
C GLU A 101 4.45 -14.61 26.83
N SER A 102 4.84 -14.11 25.65
CA SER A 102 6.13 -14.42 25.01
C SER A 102 7.34 -13.99 25.83
N LEU A 103 7.17 -13.06 26.79
CA LEU A 103 8.27 -12.58 27.63
C LEU A 103 8.84 -13.68 28.54
N ASN A 104 8.05 -14.72 28.83
CA ASN A 104 8.48 -15.84 29.68
C ASN A 104 9.63 -16.63 29.05
N GLU A 105 9.58 -16.81 27.73
CA GLU A 105 10.53 -17.61 26.95
C GLU A 105 11.84 -16.87 26.69
N ARG A 106 11.83 -15.53 26.76
CA ARG A 106 13.02 -14.69 26.52
C ARG A 106 14.11 -14.87 27.58
N THR A 107 15.36 -14.74 27.17
CA THR A 107 16.49 -14.79 28.11
C THR A 107 16.55 -13.51 28.95
N LYS A 108 17.30 -13.55 30.06
CA LYS A 108 17.53 -12.35 30.89
C LYS A 108 18.25 -11.25 30.10
N GLU A 109 19.15 -11.64 29.20
CA GLU A 109 19.93 -10.73 28.35
C GLU A 109 19.03 -10.03 27.33
N ASP A 110 18.14 -10.77 26.67
CA ASP A 110 17.14 -10.19 25.74
C ASP A 110 16.23 -9.20 26.45
N LEU A 111 15.78 -9.54 27.67
CA LEU A 111 14.94 -8.66 28.49
C LEU A 111 15.72 -7.42 28.94
N HIS A 112 17.02 -7.54 29.18
CA HIS A 112 17.86 -6.39 29.52
C HIS A 112 18.05 -5.46 28.31
N ALA A 113 18.30 -6.01 27.13
CA ALA A 113 18.39 -5.25 25.88
C ALA A 113 17.07 -4.53 25.58
N LEU A 114 15.94 -5.24 25.67
CA LEU A 114 14.61 -4.67 25.45
C LEU A 114 14.25 -3.61 26.50
N ALA A 115 14.62 -3.81 27.77
CA ALA A 115 14.42 -2.80 28.80
C ALA A 115 15.26 -1.54 28.52
N LYS A 116 16.49 -1.70 28.01
CA LYS A 116 17.36 -0.57 27.64
C LYS A 116 16.74 0.25 26.51
N SER A 117 16.29 -0.39 25.43
CA SER A 117 15.71 0.30 24.28
C SER A 117 14.36 0.95 24.58
N LEU A 118 13.57 0.38 25.51
CA LEU A 118 12.32 0.97 25.99
C LEU A 118 12.51 2.07 27.06
N GLU A 119 13.75 2.52 27.29
CA GLU A 119 14.12 3.51 28.31
C GLU A 119 13.65 3.09 29.73
N LEU A 120 13.67 1.80 30.05
CA LEU A 120 13.26 1.25 31.35
C LEU A 120 14.49 1.02 32.26
N PRO A 121 14.30 1.04 33.59
CA PRO A 121 15.38 0.64 34.49
C PRO A 121 15.73 -0.84 34.27
N VAL A 122 17.00 -1.09 33.94
CA VAL A 122 17.54 -2.44 33.64
C VAL A 122 17.94 -3.23 34.89
N SER A 123 17.83 -2.63 36.07
CA SER A 123 18.12 -3.29 37.35
C SER A 123 17.01 -4.26 37.77
N GLY A 124 17.40 -5.39 38.36
CA GLY A 124 16.49 -6.37 38.95
C GLY A 124 16.69 -7.81 38.45
N ASN A 125 15.81 -8.70 38.90
CA ASN A 125 15.76 -10.09 38.43
C ASN A 125 14.93 -10.21 37.13
N LYS A 126 14.98 -11.39 36.48
CA LYS A 126 14.26 -11.66 35.22
C LYS A 126 12.77 -11.28 35.30
N GLN A 127 12.11 -11.68 36.39
CA GLN A 127 10.68 -11.40 36.64
C GLN A 127 10.38 -9.90 36.77
N THR A 128 11.26 -9.13 37.41
CA THR A 128 11.10 -7.67 37.54
C THR A 128 11.19 -6.99 36.17
N LEU A 129 12.14 -7.41 35.33
CA LEU A 129 12.26 -6.89 33.95
C LEU A 129 11.04 -7.25 33.12
N GLN A 130 10.59 -8.50 33.19
CA GLN A 130 9.37 -8.97 32.52
C GLN A 130 8.15 -8.15 32.91
N ALA A 131 7.91 -7.93 34.21
CA ALA A 131 6.75 -7.17 34.68
C ALA A 131 6.76 -5.72 34.17
N ARG A 132 7.93 -5.07 34.12
CA ARG A 132 8.06 -3.70 33.59
C ARG A 132 7.82 -3.65 32.07
N ILE A 133 8.42 -4.57 31.32
CA ILE A 133 8.24 -4.65 29.86
C ILE A 133 6.78 -4.98 29.54
N ALA A 134 6.17 -5.93 30.25
CA ALA A 134 4.75 -6.27 30.13
C ALA A 134 3.86 -5.04 30.31
N GLY A 135 4.15 -4.21 31.32
CA GLY A 135 3.42 -2.95 31.53
C GLY A 135 3.52 -1.98 30.34
N VAL A 136 4.68 -1.90 29.67
CA VAL A 136 4.84 -1.10 28.45
C VAL A 136 4.07 -1.71 27.27
N LEU A 137 4.15 -3.03 27.07
CA LEU A 137 3.43 -3.71 26.00
C LEU A 137 1.91 -3.52 26.15
N GLU A 138 1.39 -3.60 27.37
CA GLU A 138 -0.03 -3.38 27.65
C GLU A 138 -0.43 -1.91 27.42
N MET A 139 0.40 -0.97 27.86
CA MET A 139 0.17 0.46 27.62
C MET A 139 0.18 0.82 26.12
N GLN A 140 0.97 0.11 25.33
CA GLN A 140 1.09 0.31 23.88
C GLN A 140 0.18 -0.62 23.07
N ARG A 141 -0.70 -1.39 23.72
CA ARG A 141 -1.54 -2.38 23.05
C ARG A 141 -2.38 -1.71 21.94
N GLY A 142 -2.23 -2.20 20.71
CA GLY A 142 -2.92 -1.66 19.53
C GLY A 142 -2.44 -0.27 19.06
N ALA A 143 -1.36 0.26 19.62
CA ALA A 143 -0.79 1.56 19.25
C ALA A 143 0.41 1.46 18.30
N TRP A 144 0.97 0.26 18.10
CA TRP A 144 2.07 -0.06 17.19
C TRP A 144 1.77 -1.36 16.43
N GLY A 145 2.48 -1.60 15.32
CA GLY A 145 2.26 -2.75 14.45
C GLY A 145 1.22 -2.43 13.37
N PRO A 146 -0.08 -2.76 13.53
CA PRO A 146 -1.07 -2.52 12.50
C PRO A 146 -1.22 -1.03 12.17
N ILE A 147 -1.05 -0.69 10.90
CA ILE A 147 -1.29 0.66 10.38
C ILE A 147 -2.80 0.98 10.33
N LYS A 148 -3.14 2.28 10.39
CA LYS A 148 -4.54 2.74 10.30
C LYS A 148 -5.20 2.27 8.99
N ARG A 149 -6.39 1.67 9.10
CA ARG A 149 -7.18 1.18 7.96
C ARG A 149 -7.47 2.25 6.90
N SER A 150 -7.59 3.51 7.30
CA SER A 150 -7.81 4.64 6.38
C SER A 150 -6.67 4.82 5.38
N LEU A 151 -5.45 4.47 5.75
CA LEU A 151 -4.25 4.58 4.90
C LEU A 151 -4.15 3.45 3.88
N ARG A 152 -5.04 2.44 3.97
CA ARG A 152 -5.12 1.33 3.03
C ARG A 152 -6.20 1.54 1.96
N ARG A 153 -6.96 2.65 2.03
CA ARG A 153 -8.05 2.97 1.10
C ARG A 153 -7.58 4.05 0.11
N ASP A 154 -8.18 4.03 -1.09
CA ASP A 154 -7.99 5.07 -2.10
C ASP A 154 -8.32 6.45 -1.55
N GLY A 155 -7.50 7.45 -1.91
CA GLY A 155 -7.65 8.82 -1.41
C GLY A 155 -7.14 9.03 0.02
N SER A 156 -6.07 8.33 0.40
CA SER A 156 -5.43 8.51 1.71
C SER A 156 -5.13 9.99 1.98
N PRO A 157 -5.31 10.48 3.23
CA PRO A 157 -5.04 11.87 3.56
C PRO A 157 -3.59 12.18 3.21
N ASN A 158 -3.36 13.35 2.60
CA ASN A 158 -2.07 13.85 2.17
C ASN A 158 -1.04 13.71 3.32
N LEU A 159 -0.29 12.61 3.33
CA LEU A 159 0.67 12.30 4.38
C LEU A 159 1.93 13.09 4.07
N THR A 160 2.16 14.13 4.86
CA THR A 160 3.42 14.88 4.78
C THR A 160 4.55 13.98 5.26
N ILE A 161 5.48 13.67 4.36
CA ILE A 161 6.72 12.99 4.72
C ILE A 161 7.56 13.98 5.53
N PRO A 162 7.91 13.65 6.78
CA PRO A 162 8.72 14.53 7.60
C PRO A 162 10.14 14.60 7.04
N VAL A 163 10.71 15.80 7.00
CA VAL A 163 12.11 16.06 6.63
C VAL A 163 12.81 16.66 7.85
N PRO A 164 14.02 16.21 8.23
CA PRO A 164 14.73 16.78 9.37
C PRO A 164 14.99 18.28 9.23
N GLU A 165 14.82 19.07 10.29
CA GLU A 165 15.08 20.52 10.29
C GLU A 165 16.55 20.85 9.98
N ASP A 166 17.48 20.00 10.43
CA ASP A 166 18.93 20.14 10.24
C ASP A 166 19.45 19.34 9.02
N ALA A 167 18.56 18.85 8.16
CA ALA A 167 18.99 18.21 6.92
C ALA A 167 19.82 19.24 6.11
N PRO A 168 21.10 18.97 5.80
CA PRO A 168 21.76 19.76 4.78
C PRO A 168 20.87 19.73 3.55
N LYS A 169 20.57 20.92 3.01
CA LYS A 169 19.85 21.11 1.74
C LYS A 169 20.34 20.02 0.80
N PRO A 170 19.45 19.13 0.31
CA PRO A 170 19.85 17.81 -0.17
C PRO A 170 21.06 17.99 -1.07
N GLU A 171 22.21 17.48 -0.63
CA GLU A 171 23.27 17.22 -1.57
C GLU A 171 22.64 16.24 -2.54
N PRO A 172 22.43 16.61 -3.82
CA PRO A 172 21.95 15.65 -4.76
C PRO A 172 22.97 14.53 -4.72
N ARG A 173 22.51 13.33 -4.36
CA ARG A 173 23.26 12.11 -4.63
C ARG A 173 23.65 12.23 -6.09
N ILE A 174 24.95 12.41 -6.36
CA ILE A 174 25.46 12.54 -7.73
C ILE A 174 25.21 11.19 -8.39
N VAL A 175 24.01 11.00 -8.93
CA VAL A 175 23.89 10.41 -10.25
C VAL A 175 24.70 11.35 -11.12
N VAL A 176 25.76 10.82 -11.73
CA VAL A 176 26.52 11.53 -12.75
C VAL A 176 25.50 12.02 -13.75
N ALA A 177 25.16 13.31 -13.69
CA ALA A 177 24.37 13.93 -14.72
C ALA A 177 25.11 13.65 -16.04
N PRO A 178 24.41 13.25 -17.12
CA PRO A 178 25.04 13.24 -18.42
C PRO A 178 25.74 14.58 -18.62
N SER A 179 26.98 14.53 -19.12
CA SER A 179 27.66 15.74 -19.60
C SER A 179 26.66 16.54 -20.45
N PRO A 180 26.63 17.89 -20.40
CA PRO A 180 25.71 18.68 -21.22
C PRO A 180 25.79 18.35 -22.72
N ALA A 181 26.90 17.75 -23.16
CA ALA A 181 27.02 17.19 -24.51
C ALA A 181 26.03 16.04 -24.81
N VAL A 182 25.77 15.14 -23.85
CA VAL A 182 24.92 13.96 -24.07
C VAL A 182 23.43 14.31 -24.05
N SER A 183 23.02 15.32 -23.25
CA SER A 183 21.64 15.83 -23.27
C SER A 183 21.34 16.58 -24.58
N ASP A 184 22.28 17.40 -25.05
CA ASP A 184 22.15 18.11 -26.33
C ASP A 184 22.08 17.11 -27.52
N ASP A 185 22.85 16.01 -27.47
CA ASP A 185 22.82 14.95 -28.49
C ASP A 185 21.48 14.19 -28.51
N VAL A 186 20.88 13.92 -27.34
CA VAL A 186 19.58 13.23 -27.22
C VAL A 186 18.45 14.14 -27.72
N ASP A 187 18.45 15.41 -27.32
CA ASP A 187 17.43 16.38 -27.76
C ASP A 187 17.49 16.60 -29.29
N GLN A 188 18.69 16.70 -29.86
CA GLN A 188 18.87 16.85 -31.31
C GLN A 188 18.40 15.61 -32.09
N ALA A 189 18.65 14.41 -31.56
CA ALA A 189 18.21 13.17 -32.18
C ALA A 189 16.68 13.02 -32.15
N VAL A 190 16.05 13.34 -31.02
CA VAL A 190 14.58 13.33 -30.90
C VAL A 190 13.95 14.39 -31.81
N GLU A 191 14.56 15.57 -31.93
CA GLU A 191 14.08 16.62 -32.83
C GLU A 191 14.11 16.18 -34.30
N ALA A 192 15.25 15.69 -34.76
CA ALA A 192 15.39 15.16 -36.13
C ALA A 192 14.42 14.00 -36.40
N PHE A 193 14.20 13.13 -35.42
CA PHE A 193 13.26 12.01 -35.53
C PHE A 193 11.80 12.47 -35.62
N THR A 194 11.39 13.43 -34.78
CA THR A 194 10.04 14.00 -34.82
C THR A 194 9.77 14.80 -36.10
N GLU A 195 10.79 15.46 -36.67
CA GLU A 195 10.68 16.15 -37.96
C GLU A 195 10.56 15.16 -39.14
N ALA A 196 11.23 14.01 -39.05
CA ALA A 196 11.14 12.93 -40.04
C ALA A 196 9.81 12.16 -40.00
N HIS A 197 9.09 12.19 -38.86
CA HIS A 197 7.85 11.43 -38.64
C HIS A 197 6.66 12.36 -38.27
N PRO A 198 6.21 13.23 -39.21
CA PRO A 198 5.14 14.19 -38.94
C PRO A 198 3.76 13.56 -38.74
N GLU A 199 3.54 12.34 -39.24
CA GLU A 199 2.29 11.58 -39.10
C GLU A 199 2.29 10.65 -37.86
N GLY A 200 3.34 10.76 -37.02
CA GLY A 200 3.61 9.83 -35.93
C GLY A 200 4.60 8.74 -36.34
N TRP A 201 5.11 8.03 -35.34
CA TRP A 201 6.07 6.94 -35.50
C TRP A 201 5.56 5.69 -34.78
N THR A 202 5.99 4.53 -35.25
CA THR A 202 5.67 3.25 -34.61
C THR A 202 6.69 2.91 -33.53
N ALA A 203 6.37 1.91 -32.71
CA ALA A 203 7.32 1.38 -31.72
C ALA A 203 8.58 0.78 -32.37
N GLU A 204 8.50 0.34 -33.64
CA GLU A 204 9.65 -0.16 -34.41
C GLU A 204 10.56 1.01 -34.80
N ASP A 205 10.01 2.11 -35.30
CA ASP A 205 10.77 3.33 -35.64
C ASP A 205 11.47 3.92 -34.39
N GLU A 206 10.79 3.87 -33.24
CA GLU A 206 11.36 4.31 -31.95
C GLU A 206 12.51 3.41 -31.49
N ALA A 207 12.46 2.11 -31.81
CA ALA A 207 13.53 1.17 -31.51
C ALA A 207 14.74 1.37 -32.44
N GLU A 208 14.50 1.64 -33.73
CA GLU A 208 15.56 1.95 -34.70
C GLU A 208 16.30 3.25 -34.33
N MET A 209 15.58 4.29 -33.89
CA MET A 209 16.20 5.53 -33.39
C MET A 209 17.08 5.27 -32.16
N ARG A 210 16.64 4.41 -31.23
CA ARG A 210 17.44 4.02 -30.06
C ARG A 210 18.70 3.27 -30.44
N GLU A 211 18.63 2.37 -31.41
CA GLU A 211 19.79 1.65 -31.92
C GLU A 211 20.77 2.59 -32.64
N ALA A 212 20.26 3.57 -33.40
CA ALA A 212 21.07 4.60 -34.05
C ALA A 212 21.80 5.52 -33.04
N LEU A 213 21.13 5.90 -31.95
CA LEU A 213 21.74 6.64 -30.83
C LEU A 213 22.80 5.80 -30.09
N GLN A 214 22.55 4.50 -29.94
CA GLN A 214 23.54 3.58 -29.38
C GLN A 214 24.78 3.45 -30.27
N ALA A 215 24.59 3.44 -31.59
CA ALA A 215 25.67 3.40 -32.58
C ALA A 215 26.47 4.71 -32.64
N SER A 216 25.86 5.87 -32.33
CA SER A 216 26.56 7.16 -32.26
C SER A 216 27.33 7.37 -30.95
N GLY A 217 27.24 6.41 -30.00
CA GLY A 217 27.99 6.41 -28.75
C GLY A 217 27.20 6.88 -27.53
N VAL A 218 25.90 7.13 -27.67
CA VAL A 218 25.00 7.44 -26.55
C VAL A 218 24.52 6.14 -25.91
N ASP A 219 24.83 5.91 -24.64
CA ASP A 219 24.36 4.71 -23.94
C ASP A 219 22.87 4.81 -23.57
N VAL A 220 22.02 4.46 -24.52
CA VAL A 220 20.55 4.51 -24.39
C VAL A 220 19.99 3.44 -23.43
N THR A 221 20.84 2.51 -22.97
CA THR A 221 20.45 1.50 -21.97
C THR A 221 20.64 2.00 -20.53
N ARG A 222 21.31 3.14 -20.36
CA ARG A 222 21.48 3.80 -19.06
C ARG A 222 20.14 4.37 -18.61
N GLY A 223 19.70 4.01 -17.40
CA GLY A 223 18.33 4.28 -16.94
C GLY A 223 17.93 5.76 -16.87
N ASP A 224 18.89 6.67 -16.75
CA ASP A 224 18.69 8.12 -16.83
C ASP A 224 18.52 8.61 -18.28
N VAL A 225 19.37 8.17 -19.21
CA VAL A 225 19.29 8.50 -20.65
C VAL A 225 18.03 7.90 -21.28
N ALA A 226 17.67 6.67 -20.92
CA ALA A 226 16.43 6.03 -21.34
C ALA A 226 15.20 6.82 -20.86
N ALA A 227 15.21 7.27 -19.60
CA ALA A 227 14.10 8.05 -19.03
C ALA A 227 13.97 9.44 -19.65
N GLU A 228 15.10 10.09 -20.00
CA GLU A 228 15.14 11.38 -20.69
C GLU A 228 14.62 11.25 -22.13
N LEU A 229 15.10 10.26 -22.87
CA LEU A 229 14.64 9.95 -24.23
C LEU A 229 13.13 9.67 -24.26
N ASP A 230 12.65 8.84 -23.34
CA ASP A 230 11.24 8.53 -23.15
C ASP A 230 10.40 9.77 -22.81
N ALA A 231 10.93 10.68 -21.99
CA ALA A 231 10.23 11.92 -21.65
C ALA A 231 10.16 12.87 -22.84
N ALA A 232 11.26 13.00 -23.60
CA ALA A 232 11.33 13.82 -24.80
C ALA A 232 10.37 13.31 -25.89
N LEU A 233 10.35 12.01 -26.14
CA LEU A 233 9.41 11.37 -27.07
C LEU A 233 7.95 11.57 -26.64
N ARG A 234 7.62 11.34 -25.37
CA ARG A 234 6.24 11.57 -24.88
C ARG A 234 5.80 13.03 -24.96
N SER A 235 6.73 13.96 -24.82
CA SER A 235 6.43 15.40 -24.91
C SER A 235 6.13 15.86 -26.35
N ARG A 236 6.69 15.14 -27.34
CA ARG A 236 6.59 15.47 -28.77
C ARG A 236 5.71 14.49 -29.56
N ALA A 237 5.22 13.42 -28.93
CA ALA A 237 4.28 12.51 -29.53
C ALA A 237 3.00 13.25 -29.91
N PRO A 238 2.43 13.01 -31.11
CA PRO A 238 1.14 13.57 -31.46
C PRO A 238 0.09 13.13 -30.42
N SER A 239 -0.69 14.09 -29.92
CA SER A 239 -1.77 13.80 -28.97
C SER A 239 -2.72 12.77 -29.58
N ALA A 240 -2.94 11.67 -28.88
CA ALA A 240 -3.86 10.59 -29.25
C ALA A 240 -5.33 11.02 -29.15
N ASP A 241 -5.71 12.13 -29.79
CA ASP A 241 -7.08 12.62 -29.86
C ASP A 241 -7.71 12.44 -31.26
N GLU A 242 -6.97 11.91 -32.23
CA GLU A 242 -7.55 11.47 -33.51
C GLU A 242 -6.94 10.15 -33.95
N GLY A 243 -7.66 9.05 -33.69
CA GLY A 243 -7.43 7.77 -34.34
C GLY A 243 -7.02 6.63 -33.40
N LEU A 244 -8.01 6.00 -32.78
CA LEU A 244 -8.18 4.54 -32.79
C LEU A 244 -9.46 4.21 -32.03
N ASP A 245 -10.52 4.01 -32.81
CA ASP A 245 -11.79 3.44 -32.39
C ASP A 245 -11.57 1.93 -32.12
N LEU A 246 -10.96 1.63 -30.98
CA LEU A 246 -10.97 0.28 -30.41
C LEU A 246 -12.08 0.25 -29.37
N ILE A 247 -13.25 -0.17 -29.84
CA ILE A 247 -14.41 -0.54 -29.02
C ILE A 247 -13.98 -1.70 -28.11
N MET A 248 -13.40 -1.38 -26.96
CA MET A 248 -13.47 -2.23 -25.79
C MET A 248 -14.82 -1.95 -25.16
N GLU A 249 -15.78 -2.85 -25.38
CA GLU A 249 -17.00 -2.88 -24.58
C GLU A 249 -16.58 -3.01 -23.11
N ALA A 250 -16.63 -1.90 -22.38
CA ALA A 250 -16.55 -1.92 -20.94
C ALA A 250 -17.74 -2.74 -20.44
N GLU A 251 -17.47 -3.88 -19.80
CA GLU A 251 -18.53 -4.58 -19.08
C GLU A 251 -19.15 -3.60 -18.08
N PRO A 252 -20.48 -3.49 -18.03
CA PRO A 252 -21.13 -2.49 -17.21
C PRO A 252 -20.77 -2.77 -15.75
N ALA A 253 -20.27 -1.74 -15.06
CA ALA A 253 -20.27 -1.72 -13.61
C ALA A 253 -21.67 -2.13 -13.15
N VAL A 254 -21.78 -3.17 -12.33
CA VAL A 254 -23.07 -3.62 -11.78
C VAL A 254 -23.66 -2.42 -11.04
N GLY A 255 -24.71 -1.83 -11.65
CA GLY A 255 -25.37 -0.62 -11.18
C GLY A 255 -26.02 -0.84 -9.81
N ALA A 256 -26.67 0.16 -9.24
CA ALA A 256 -27.56 -0.11 -8.11
C ALA A 256 -28.66 -1.07 -8.60
N TYR A 257 -29.07 -2.03 -7.75
CA TYR A 257 -30.22 -2.88 -8.06
C TYR A 257 -31.44 -1.98 -8.25
N ASP A 258 -31.93 -1.87 -9.49
CA ASP A 258 -33.18 -1.17 -9.79
C ASP A 258 -34.32 -2.20 -9.72
N PRO A 259 -35.17 -2.14 -8.68
CA PRO A 259 -36.28 -3.05 -8.56
C PRO A 259 -37.37 -2.84 -9.61
N GLY A 260 -37.35 -1.74 -10.37
CA GLY A 260 -38.42 -1.37 -11.30
C GLY A 260 -39.74 -1.03 -10.59
N ASP A 261 -40.86 -1.11 -11.31
CA ASP A 261 -42.21 -0.85 -10.77
C ASP A 261 -42.76 -2.06 -9.99
N LEU A 262 -42.18 -2.32 -8.81
CA LEU A 262 -42.69 -3.32 -7.88
C LEU A 262 -43.84 -2.78 -7.01
N PRO A 263 -44.80 -3.63 -6.62
CA PRO A 263 -45.84 -3.26 -5.67
C PRO A 263 -45.26 -2.86 -4.31
N LEU A 264 -45.99 -2.04 -3.55
CA LEU A 264 -45.51 -1.43 -2.30
C LEU A 264 -44.95 -2.44 -1.29
N ASP A 265 -45.58 -3.62 -1.20
CA ASP A 265 -45.16 -4.70 -0.30
C ASP A 265 -43.81 -5.31 -0.71
N ALA A 266 -43.51 -5.37 -2.02
CA ALA A 266 -42.23 -5.86 -2.52
C ALA A 266 -41.10 -4.84 -2.35
N LEU A 267 -41.41 -3.54 -2.44
CA LEU A 267 -40.46 -2.46 -2.10
C LEU A 267 -40.10 -2.46 -0.61
N ALA A 268 -41.05 -2.79 0.26
CA ALA A 268 -40.80 -2.93 1.70
C ALA A 268 -39.82 -4.09 1.99
N ASP A 269 -39.95 -5.21 1.28
CA ASP A 269 -39.00 -6.33 1.40
C ASP A 269 -37.59 -5.91 0.98
N ILE A 270 -37.44 -5.18 -0.13
CA ILE A 270 -36.14 -4.67 -0.60
C ILE A 270 -35.53 -3.72 0.42
N GLN A 271 -36.34 -2.83 1.01
CA GLN A 271 -35.85 -1.93 2.06
C GLN A 271 -35.39 -2.69 3.32
N ASP A 272 -36.02 -3.82 3.65
CA ASP A 272 -35.55 -4.68 4.75
C ASP A 272 -34.21 -5.36 4.41
N LEU A 273 -34.04 -5.81 3.16
CA LEU A 273 -32.75 -6.32 2.67
C LEU A 273 -31.65 -5.26 2.74
N GLU A 274 -31.95 -4.01 2.39
CA GLU A 274 -31.00 -2.89 2.53
C GLU A 274 -30.62 -2.63 4.00
N ARG A 275 -31.57 -2.73 4.94
CA ARG A 275 -31.28 -2.60 6.38
C ARG A 275 -30.37 -3.70 6.90
N ARG A 276 -30.45 -4.89 6.30
CA ARG A 276 -29.65 -6.08 6.64
C ARG A 276 -28.53 -6.34 5.64
N GLU A 277 -28.10 -5.33 4.89
CA GLU A 277 -27.08 -5.44 3.84
C GLU A 277 -25.78 -6.09 4.32
N ALA A 278 -25.35 -5.77 5.55
CA ALA A 278 -24.13 -6.33 6.14
C ALA A 278 -24.21 -7.86 6.34
N GLU A 279 -25.39 -8.40 6.67
CA GLU A 279 -25.61 -9.84 6.84
C GLU A 279 -25.59 -10.54 5.47
N ILE A 280 -26.27 -9.97 4.48
CA ILE A 280 -26.30 -10.49 3.10
C ILE A 280 -24.88 -10.48 2.50
N GLU A 281 -24.13 -9.40 2.70
CA GLU A 281 -22.76 -9.28 2.20
C GLU A 281 -21.80 -10.28 2.87
N ALA A 282 -21.95 -10.51 4.18
CA ALA A 282 -21.18 -11.54 4.89
C ALA A 282 -21.51 -12.94 4.36
N ALA A 283 -22.79 -13.24 4.13
CA ALA A 283 -23.24 -14.50 3.56
C ALA A 283 -22.73 -14.71 2.12
N CYS A 284 -22.76 -13.67 1.28
CA CYS A 284 -22.20 -13.70 -0.08
C CYS A 284 -20.69 -13.99 -0.04
N ARG A 285 -19.92 -13.31 0.82
CA ARG A 285 -18.48 -13.57 0.97
C ARG A 285 -18.19 -14.99 1.44
N HIS A 286 -18.98 -15.51 2.37
CA HIS A 286 -18.86 -16.88 2.86
C HIS A 286 -19.14 -17.89 1.75
N PHE A 287 -20.23 -17.71 0.99
CA PHE A 287 -20.53 -18.54 -0.18
C PHE A 287 -19.39 -18.52 -1.19
N LEU A 288 -18.92 -17.34 -1.61
CA LEU A 288 -17.83 -17.21 -2.58
C LEU A 288 -16.49 -17.79 -2.09
N SER A 289 -16.31 -17.99 -0.78
CA SER A 289 -15.09 -18.62 -0.26
C SER A 289 -15.03 -20.13 -0.52
N ILE A 290 -16.16 -20.74 -0.90
CA ILE A 290 -16.30 -22.18 -1.09
C ILE A 290 -16.87 -22.51 -2.48
N GLY A 291 -17.77 -21.68 -3.02
CA GLY A 291 -18.44 -21.87 -4.31
C GLY A 291 -18.12 -20.80 -5.36
N GLN A 292 -18.81 -20.84 -6.50
CA GLN A 292 -18.67 -19.92 -7.63
C GLN A 292 -20.05 -19.41 -8.08
N VAL A 293 -20.14 -18.16 -8.56
CA VAL A 293 -21.41 -17.56 -9.01
C VAL A 293 -21.91 -18.18 -10.33
N SER A 294 -21.01 -18.79 -11.10
CA SER A 294 -21.34 -19.44 -12.38
C SER A 294 -22.07 -20.79 -12.20
N ASP A 295 -22.07 -21.39 -11.01
CA ASP A 295 -22.80 -22.63 -10.73
C ASP A 295 -24.21 -22.33 -10.21
N ALA A 296 -25.20 -22.51 -11.09
CA ALA A 296 -26.60 -22.26 -10.77
C ALA A 296 -27.14 -23.17 -9.64
N ALA A 297 -26.64 -24.40 -9.49
CA ALA A 297 -27.11 -25.31 -8.45
C ALA A 297 -26.61 -24.85 -7.06
N ASP A 298 -25.36 -24.40 -6.99
CA ASP A 298 -24.77 -23.86 -5.76
C ASP A 298 -25.41 -22.52 -5.36
N VAL A 299 -25.68 -21.64 -6.33
CA VAL A 299 -26.39 -20.37 -6.09
C VAL A 299 -27.80 -20.62 -5.57
N GLU A 300 -28.54 -21.58 -6.12
CA GLU A 300 -29.86 -21.95 -5.62
C GLU A 300 -29.81 -22.55 -4.20
N ALA A 301 -28.83 -23.40 -3.92
CA ALA A 301 -28.61 -23.93 -2.58
C ALA A 301 -28.31 -22.83 -1.55
N PHE A 302 -27.51 -21.84 -1.94
CA PHE A 302 -27.21 -20.65 -1.14
C PHE A 302 -28.46 -19.81 -0.86
N LEU A 303 -29.26 -19.49 -1.88
CA LEU A 303 -30.51 -18.74 -1.71
C LEU A 303 -31.51 -19.46 -0.80
N ASN A 304 -31.56 -20.79 -0.87
CA ASN A 304 -32.41 -21.59 0.00
C ASN A 304 -31.88 -21.61 1.45
N ALA A 305 -30.57 -21.62 1.67
CA ALA A 305 -29.98 -21.55 3.01
C ALA A 305 -30.31 -20.23 3.72
N LEU A 306 -30.40 -19.12 2.99
CA LEU A 306 -30.76 -17.80 3.54
C LEU A 306 -32.18 -17.74 4.13
N SER A 307 -33.07 -18.67 3.76
CA SER A 307 -34.37 -18.78 4.43
C SER A 307 -34.25 -19.10 5.92
N GLY A 308 -33.23 -19.88 6.32
CA GLY A 308 -32.94 -20.19 7.72
C GLY A 308 -32.39 -19.00 8.52
N GLU A 309 -31.82 -18.01 7.83
CA GLU A 309 -31.30 -16.75 8.39
C GLU A 309 -32.38 -15.65 8.46
N GLY A 310 -33.63 -16.01 8.17
CA GLY A 310 -34.78 -15.11 8.26
C GLY A 310 -34.96 -14.17 7.07
N PHE A 311 -34.45 -14.54 5.88
CA PHE A 311 -34.78 -13.88 4.62
C PHE A 311 -35.92 -14.60 3.91
N ASP A 312 -36.93 -13.88 3.41
CA ASP A 312 -38.06 -14.48 2.69
C ASP A 312 -37.69 -14.81 1.24
N THR A 313 -36.80 -15.78 1.04
CA THR A 313 -36.32 -16.20 -0.28
C THR A 313 -37.35 -17.01 -1.08
N SER A 314 -38.60 -17.10 -0.58
CA SER A 314 -39.75 -17.60 -1.35
C SER A 314 -40.23 -16.60 -2.41
N ARG A 315 -39.93 -15.30 -2.22
CA ARG A 315 -40.30 -14.22 -3.13
C ARG A 315 -39.23 -13.99 -4.19
N GLU A 316 -39.64 -13.86 -5.44
CA GLU A 316 -38.72 -13.75 -6.59
C GLU A 316 -37.87 -12.48 -6.54
N HIS A 317 -38.46 -11.33 -6.22
CA HIS A 317 -37.73 -10.05 -6.12
C HIS A 317 -36.68 -10.03 -5.00
N VAL A 318 -36.87 -10.81 -3.93
CA VAL A 318 -35.87 -10.97 -2.86
C VAL A 318 -34.69 -11.80 -3.36
N ARG A 319 -34.96 -12.88 -4.10
CA ARG A 319 -33.92 -13.71 -4.72
C ARG A 319 -33.11 -12.92 -5.73
N ASP A 320 -33.77 -12.11 -6.55
CA ASP A 320 -33.11 -11.30 -7.58
C ASP A 320 -32.23 -10.19 -6.98
N ALA A 321 -32.72 -9.52 -5.93
CA ALA A 321 -31.92 -8.54 -5.18
C ALA A 321 -30.65 -9.17 -4.58
N ILE A 322 -30.77 -10.38 -4.00
CA ILE A 322 -29.62 -11.10 -3.42
C ILE A 322 -28.66 -11.61 -4.50
N ARG A 323 -29.16 -12.11 -5.65
CA ARG A 323 -28.31 -12.53 -6.79
C ARG A 323 -27.53 -11.35 -7.36
N HIS A 324 -28.18 -10.22 -7.54
CA HIS A 324 -27.53 -8.99 -7.99
C HIS A 324 -26.44 -8.56 -7.01
N ARG A 325 -26.69 -8.68 -5.69
CA ARG A 325 -25.67 -8.40 -4.68
C ARG A 325 -24.52 -9.40 -4.71
N LEU A 326 -24.80 -10.69 -4.91
CA LEU A 326 -23.79 -11.73 -5.02
C LEU A 326 -22.82 -11.45 -6.19
N LEU A 327 -23.37 -11.08 -7.36
CA LEU A 327 -22.58 -10.66 -8.53
C LEU A 327 -21.73 -9.42 -8.22
N ALA A 328 -22.31 -8.42 -7.56
CA ALA A 328 -21.57 -7.22 -7.16
C ALA A 328 -20.44 -7.51 -6.15
N VAL A 329 -20.61 -8.50 -5.26
CA VAL A 329 -19.55 -8.91 -4.31
C VAL A 329 -18.46 -9.71 -5.01
N ASP A 330 -18.81 -10.53 -6.00
CA ASP A 330 -17.86 -11.31 -6.80
C ASP A 330 -16.98 -10.42 -7.67
N GLN A 331 -17.54 -9.40 -8.32
CA GLN A 331 -16.78 -8.40 -9.09
C GLN A 331 -15.84 -7.53 -8.24
N ARG A 332 -16.07 -7.44 -6.92
CA ARG A 332 -15.22 -6.68 -5.99
C ARG A 332 -14.09 -7.53 -5.38
N ARG A 333 -13.98 -8.81 -5.71
CA ARG A 333 -12.86 -9.66 -5.29
C ARG A 333 -11.59 -9.35 -6.06
#